data_AF-A0A3N9V666-F1
#
_entry.id   AF-A0A3N9V666-F1
#
_cell.length_a   1.000
_cell.length_b   1.000
_cell.length_c   1.000
_cell.angle_alpha   90.00
_cell.angle_beta   90.00
_cell.angle_gamma   90.00
#
_symmetry.space_group_name_H-M   'P 1'
#
loop_
_entity.id
_entity.type
_entity.pdbx_description
1 polymer ?
#
loop_
_entity_poly.entity_id
_entity_poly.type
_entity_poly.pdbx_seq_one_letter_code
_entity_poly.pdbx_strand_id
1 'polypeptide(L)'
;MQDELIKAHKLDSLGVLAGGIAHDFNNILTGILGNLSLANARLEPCHPIARYLLDCEKAAVRATRLTQQLLTFARGGEPIKKLIDAGHLIRETVSFVLRGSNVKAVIDLPMISGALKLIAARSTRSCTMS
;
A
#
# COMPACT_ATOMS: atom_id res chain seq x y z
N MET A 1 12.95 -19.08 25.96
CA MET A 1 13.47 -17.82 26.52
C MET A 1 14.79 -17.37 25.88
N GLN A 2 15.87 -18.16 25.90
CA GLN A 2 17.14 -17.77 25.23
C GLN A 2 17.00 -17.60 23.70
N ASP A 3 16.26 -18.49 23.02
CA ASP A 3 16.03 -18.40 21.57
C ASP A 3 15.19 -17.17 21.16
N GLU A 4 14.27 -16.72 22.01
CA GLU A 4 13.49 -15.49 21.78
C GLU A 4 14.35 -14.24 21.94
N LEU A 5 15.26 -14.23 22.93
CA LEU A 5 16.22 -13.14 23.11
C LEU A 5 17.20 -13.03 21.93
N ILE A 6 17.68 -14.16 21.40
CA ILE A 6 18.55 -14.20 20.21
C ILE A 6 17.80 -13.73 18.96
N LYS A 7 16.52 -14.12 18.79
CA LYS A 7 15.68 -13.64 17.69
C LYS A 7 15.41 -12.14 17.77
N ALA A 8 15.10 -11.62 18.96
CA ALA A 8 14.89 -10.19 19.19
C ALA A 8 16.15 -9.38 18.85
N HIS A 9 17.34 -9.81 19.31
CA HIS A 9 18.61 -9.12 19.03
C HIS A 9 18.98 -9.10 17.53
N LYS A 10 18.64 -10.17 16.79
CA LYS A 10 18.82 -10.23 15.34
C LYS A 10 17.87 -9.29 14.60
N LEU A 11 16.63 -9.16 15.06
CA LEU A 11 15.64 -8.24 14.49
C LEU A 11 16.02 -6.77 14.76
N ASP A 12 16.49 -6.45 15.96
CA ASP A 12 16.94 -5.08 16.29
C ASP A 12 18.13 -4.64 15.43
N SER A 13 19.12 -5.53 15.27
CA SER A 13 20.29 -5.27 14.44
C SER A 13 19.92 -5.08 12.96
N LEU A 14 18.93 -5.85 12.48
CA LEU A 14 18.38 -5.74 11.13
C LEU A 14 17.61 -4.42 10.94
N GLY A 15 16.86 -3.98 11.94
CA GLY A 15 16.11 -2.71 11.93
C GLY A 15 17.01 -1.48 11.87
N VAL A 16 18.13 -1.48 12.60
CA VAL A 16 19.14 -0.40 12.54
C VAL A 16 19.80 -0.34 11.17
N LEU A 17 20.25 -1.49 10.64
CA LEU A 17 20.88 -1.57 9.32
C LEU A 17 19.92 -1.15 8.20
N ALA A 18 18.68 -1.64 8.24
CA ALA A 18 17.66 -1.28 7.27
C ALA A 18 17.26 0.20 7.36
N GLY A 19 17.34 0.81 8.55
CA GLY A 19 17.15 2.25 8.74
C GLY A 19 18.17 3.10 7.98
N GLY A 20 19.45 2.73 8.09
CA GLY A 20 20.53 3.41 7.35
C GLY A 20 20.38 3.25 5.84
N ILE A 21 20.17 2.02 5.37
CA ILE A 21 19.98 1.74 3.93
C ILE A 21 18.75 2.49 3.39
N ALA A 22 17.62 2.46 4.10
CA ALA A 22 16.40 3.13 3.67
C ALA A 22 16.57 4.66 3.58
N HIS A 23 17.32 5.26 4.51
CA HIS A 23 17.65 6.67 4.47
C HIS A 23 18.45 7.02 3.20
N ASP A 24 19.48 6.24 2.88
CA ASP A 24 20.32 6.49 1.71
C ASP A 24 19.55 6.32 0.39
N PHE A 25 18.67 5.31 0.31
CA PHE A 25 17.75 5.16 -0.82
C PHE A 25 16.83 6.38 -0.97
N ASN A 26 16.27 6.88 0.13
CA ASN A 26 15.42 8.07 0.10
C ASN A 26 16.20 9.32 -0.32
N ASN A 27 17.47 9.44 0.04
CA ASN A 27 18.32 10.55 -0.41
C ASN A 27 18.51 10.53 -1.93
N ILE A 28 18.83 9.36 -2.50
CA ILE A 28 18.98 9.19 -3.95
C ILE A 28 17.66 9.49 -4.67
N LEU A 29 16.55 8.90 -4.19
CA LEU A 29 15.23 9.10 -4.79
C LEU A 29 14.76 10.56 -4.71
N THR A 30 15.07 11.26 -3.62
CA THR A 30 14.77 12.69 -3.47
C THR A 30 15.54 13.51 -4.50
N GLY A 31 16.82 13.21 -4.72
CA GLY A 31 17.61 13.87 -5.77
C GLY A 31 17.06 13.62 -7.18
N ILE A 32 16.66 12.37 -7.47
CA ILE A 32 16.04 12.01 -8.75
C ILE A 32 14.73 12.78 -8.95
N LEU A 33 13.83 12.77 -7.95
CA LEU A 33 12.55 13.47 -8.02
C LEU A 33 12.73 15.00 -8.18
N GLY A 34 13.71 15.58 -7.49
CA GLY A 34 14.05 16.99 -7.63
C GLY A 34 14.50 17.34 -9.05
N ASN A 35 15.38 16.53 -9.64
CA ASN A 35 15.85 16.71 -11.02
C ASN A 35 14.72 16.53 -12.03
N LEU A 36 13.84 15.54 -11.85
CA LEU A 36 12.67 15.34 -12.70
C LEU A 36 11.69 16.52 -12.61
N SER A 37 11.47 17.04 -11.41
CA SER A 37 10.61 18.22 -11.18
C SER A 37 11.18 19.45 -11.88
N LEU A 38 12.49 19.69 -11.77
CA LEU A 38 13.16 20.81 -12.45
C LEU A 38 13.16 20.65 -13.97
N ALA A 39 13.38 19.43 -14.48
CA ALA A 39 13.32 19.14 -15.91
C ALA A 39 11.92 19.40 -16.46
N ASN A 40 10.88 18.97 -15.74
CA ASN A 40 9.50 19.19 -16.14
C ASN A 40 9.11 20.68 -16.09
N ALA A 41 9.61 21.44 -15.10
CA ALA A 41 9.37 22.88 -14.97
C ALA A 41 10.02 23.72 -16.09
N ARG A 42 11.06 23.19 -16.74
CA ARG A 42 11.77 23.85 -17.86
C ARG A 42 11.28 23.39 -19.24
N LEU A 43 10.38 22.42 -19.30
CA LEU A 43 9.85 21.90 -20.55
C LEU A 43 8.81 22.86 -21.14
N GLU A 44 8.78 22.97 -22.46
CA GLU A 44 7.67 23.65 -23.14
C GLU A 44 6.36 22.87 -22.95
N PRO A 45 5.21 23.58 -22.88
CA PRO A 45 3.90 22.93 -22.88
C PRO A 45 3.76 21.99 -24.09
N CYS A 46 3.27 20.77 -23.85
CA CYS A 46 3.08 19.72 -24.88
C CYS A 46 4.36 19.12 -25.48
N HIS A 47 5.54 19.36 -24.90
CA HIS A 47 6.76 18.72 -25.38
C HIS A 47 6.66 17.17 -25.25
N PRO A 48 7.01 16.39 -26.28
CA PRO A 48 6.79 14.94 -26.33
C PRO A 48 7.51 14.17 -25.20
N ILE A 49 8.57 14.76 -24.64
CA ILE A 49 9.32 14.18 -23.52
C ILE A 49 8.56 14.24 -22.17
N ALA A 50 7.57 15.13 -22.03
CA ALA A 50 6.83 15.32 -20.77
C ALA A 50 6.21 14.01 -20.25
N ARG A 51 5.72 13.16 -21.16
CA ARG A 51 5.15 11.85 -20.80
C ARG A 51 6.17 10.93 -20.13
N TYR A 52 7.39 10.88 -20.66
CA TYR A 52 8.47 10.06 -20.11
C TYR A 52 8.93 10.58 -18.75
N LEU A 53 9.06 11.90 -18.58
CA LEU A 53 9.41 12.49 -17.28
C LEU A 53 8.37 12.16 -16.21
N LEU A 54 7.08 12.25 -16.56
CA LEU A 54 5.99 11.87 -15.66
C LEU A 54 6.01 10.39 -15.28
N ASP A 55 6.34 9.50 -16.23
CA ASP A 55 6.43 8.06 -15.95
C ASP A 55 7.66 7.71 -15.09
N CYS A 56 8.78 8.41 -15.28
CA CYS A 56 9.95 8.35 -14.39
C CYS A 56 9.62 8.84 -12.97
N GLU A 57 8.88 9.94 -12.84
CA GLU A 57 8.46 10.49 -11.55
C GLU A 57 7.58 9.48 -10.80
N LYS A 58 6.57 8.91 -11.47
CA LYS A 58 5.72 7.85 -10.90
C LYS A 58 6.53 6.64 -10.46
N ALA A 59 7.54 6.24 -11.24
CA ALA A 59 8.40 5.12 -10.88
C ALA A 59 9.23 5.41 -9.61
N ALA A 60 9.81 6.60 -9.52
CA ALA A 60 10.55 7.04 -8.35
C ALA A 60 9.66 7.12 -7.09
N VAL A 61 8.44 7.66 -7.21
CA VAL A 61 7.46 7.68 -6.10
C VAL A 61 7.10 6.26 -5.64
N ARG A 62 6.91 5.32 -6.58
CA ARG A 62 6.67 3.90 -6.22
C ARG A 62 7.87 3.30 -5.48
N ALA A 63 9.10 3.61 -5.90
CA ALA A 63 10.31 3.16 -5.21
C ALA A 63 10.38 3.69 -3.78
N THR A 64 10.04 4.96 -3.54
CA THR A 64 9.97 5.53 -2.17
C THR A 64 8.99 4.77 -1.28
N ARG A 65 7.82 4.40 -1.82
CA ARG A 65 6.82 3.60 -1.08
C ARG A 65 7.35 2.21 -0.73
N LEU A 66 8.07 1.55 -1.65
CA LEU A 66 8.69 0.25 -1.39
C LEU A 66 9.76 0.34 -0.29
N THR A 67 10.60 1.37 -0.33
CA THR A 67 11.60 1.63 0.72
C THR A 67 10.96 1.81 2.09
N GLN A 68 9.82 2.52 2.18
CA GLN A 68 9.06 2.69 3.42
C GLN A 68 8.43 1.38 3.93
N GLN A 69 7.93 0.54 3.03
CA GLN A 69 7.40 -0.79 3.38
C GLN A 69 8.51 -1.70 3.91
N LEU A 70 9.68 -1.70 3.26
CA LEU A 70 10.85 -2.44 3.71
C LEU A 70 11.32 -1.98 5.10
N LEU A 71 11.33 -0.67 5.35
CA LEU A 71 11.69 -0.11 6.65
C LEU A 71 10.72 -0.52 7.75
N THR A 72 9.42 -0.53 7.43
CA THR A 72 8.36 -0.95 8.36
C THR A 72 8.50 -2.43 8.71
N PHE A 73 8.81 -3.26 7.71
CA PHE A 73 9.09 -4.68 7.91
C PHE A 73 10.36 -4.92 8.74
N ALA A 74 11.46 -4.26 8.40
CA ALA A 74 12.76 -4.49 9.03
C ALA A 74 12.84 -3.98 10.47
N ARG A 75 12.09 -2.93 10.83
CA ARG A 75 11.96 -2.46 12.21
C ARG A 75 11.12 -3.40 13.09
N GLY A 76 10.62 -4.53 12.55
CA GLY A 76 9.68 -5.40 13.25
C GLY A 76 8.41 -4.63 13.66
N GLY A 77 8.09 -3.57 12.92
CA GLY A 77 7.30 -2.45 13.41
C GLY A 77 5.95 -2.91 13.96
N GLU A 78 5.70 -2.53 15.22
CA GLU A 78 4.37 -2.60 15.78
C GLU A 78 3.40 -1.90 14.80
N PRO A 79 2.32 -2.56 14.36
CA PRO A 79 1.48 -2.05 13.29
C PRO A 79 1.03 -0.63 13.63
N ILE A 80 1.27 0.31 12.71
CA ILE A 80 0.85 1.71 12.91
C ILE A 80 -0.69 1.71 12.95
N LYS A 81 -1.25 1.75 14.15
CA LYS A 81 -2.69 1.85 14.39
C LYS A 81 -3.15 3.24 13.99
N LYS A 82 -3.57 3.39 12.73
CA LYS A 82 -4.29 4.58 12.28
C LYS A 82 -5.78 4.30 12.33
N LEU A 83 -6.56 5.31 12.71
CA LEU A 83 -8.01 5.31 12.51
C LEU A 83 -8.25 5.23 11.00
N ILE A 84 -8.75 4.09 10.56
CA ILE A 84 -9.12 3.84 9.17
C ILE A 84 -10.63 3.62 9.11
N ASP A 85 -11.27 4.15 8.07
CA ASP A 85 -12.65 3.81 7.78
C ASP A 85 -12.69 2.39 7.22
N ALA A 86 -12.92 1.43 8.13
CA ALA A 86 -13.04 0.02 7.77
C ALA A 86 -14.16 -0.21 6.74
N GLY A 87 -15.24 0.58 6.78
CA GLY A 87 -16.32 0.48 5.82
C GLY A 87 -15.90 0.91 4.41
N HIS A 88 -15.08 1.95 4.29
CA HIS A 88 -14.49 2.36 3.02
C HIS A 88 -13.53 1.29 2.47
N LEU A 89 -12.61 0.80 3.30
CA LEU A 89 -11.63 -0.22 2.91
C LEU A 89 -12.29 -1.53 2.42
N ILE A 90 -13.33 -1.98 3.13
CA ILE A 90 -14.09 -3.18 2.75
C ILE A 90 -14.79 -2.97 1.41
N ARG A 91 -15.43 -1.81 1.19
CA ARG A 91 -16.07 -1.48 -0.09
C ARG A 91 -15.08 -1.45 -1.25
N GLU A 92 -13.92 -0.83 -1.04
CA GLU A 92 -12.85 -0.77 -2.05
C GLU A 92 -12.33 -2.16 -2.41
N THR A 93 -12.08 -2.99 -1.39
CA THR A 93 -11.58 -4.36 -1.56
C THR A 93 -12.60 -5.24 -2.28
N VAL A 94 -13.87 -5.19 -1.88
CA VAL A 94 -14.95 -5.94 -2.51
C VAL A 94 -15.15 -5.51 -3.97
N SER A 95 -15.13 -4.20 -4.23
CA SER A 95 -15.18 -3.67 -5.60
C SER A 95 -14.00 -4.17 -6.43
N PHE A 96 -12.79 -4.16 -5.87
CA PHE A 96 -11.59 -4.65 -6.55
C PHE A 96 -11.68 -6.15 -6.89
N VAL A 97 -12.04 -6.99 -5.92
CA VAL A 97 -12.10 -8.46 -6.09
C VAL A 97 -13.24 -8.90 -7.00
N LEU A 98 -14.38 -8.19 -6.98
CA LEU A 98 -15.56 -8.56 -7.77
C LEU A 98 -15.61 -7.90 -9.16
N ARG A 99 -14.58 -7.13 -9.54
CA ARG A 99 -14.46 -6.63 -10.93
C ARG A 99 -14.49 -7.81 -11.91
N GLY A 100 -15.52 -7.82 -12.76
CA GLY A 100 -15.73 -8.87 -13.77
C GLY A 100 -16.47 -10.13 -13.27
N SER A 101 -16.88 -10.17 -12.00
CA SER A 101 -17.70 -11.25 -11.45
C SER A 101 -19.19 -10.97 -11.63
N ASN A 102 -19.99 -12.00 -11.94
CA ASN A 102 -21.45 -11.91 -12.02
C ASN A 102 -22.13 -12.05 -10.64
N VAL A 103 -21.43 -11.64 -9.57
CA VAL A 103 -21.89 -11.79 -8.18
C VAL A 103 -22.06 -10.42 -7.56
N LYS A 104 -23.27 -10.15 -7.06
CA LYS A 104 -23.60 -8.90 -6.36
C LYS A 104 -23.26 -9.05 -4.88
N ALA A 105 -22.29 -8.27 -4.40
CA ALA A 105 -22.02 -8.18 -2.96
C ALA A 105 -23.03 -7.27 -2.27
N VAL A 106 -23.57 -7.75 -1.15
CA VAL A 106 -24.31 -6.96 -0.18
C VAL A 106 -23.43 -6.86 1.05
N ILE A 107 -23.05 -5.64 1.43
CA ILE A 107 -22.21 -5.38 2.59
C ILE A 107 -23.10 -4.78 3.66
N ASP A 108 -23.44 -5.57 4.67
CA ASP A 108 -24.10 -5.09 5.88
C ASP A 108 -23.02 -4.72 6.90
N LEU A 109 -22.89 -3.42 7.17
CA LEU A 109 -21.97 -2.88 8.17
C LEU A 109 -22.81 -2.35 9.33
N PRO A 110 -23.14 -3.19 10.33
CA PRO A 110 -23.70 -2.66 11.55
C PRO A 110 -22.67 -1.70 12.15
N MET A 111 -23.14 -0.52 12.57
CA MET A 111 -22.33 0.41 13.35
C MET A 111 -21.95 -0.29 14.66
N ILE A 112 -20.75 -0.87 14.76
CA ILE A 112 -20.32 -1.50 16.02
C ILE A 112 -18.95 -1.01 16.45
N SER A 113 -18.92 -0.52 17.68
CA SER A 113 -17.79 -0.39 18.60
C SER A 113 -17.08 -1.73 18.93
N GLY A 114 -17.17 -2.76 18.08
CA GLY A 114 -16.64 -4.09 18.39
C GLY A 114 -17.06 -5.18 17.39
N ALA A 115 -16.06 -5.84 16.81
CA ALA A 115 -16.11 -7.08 16.02
C ALA A 115 -17.10 -7.15 14.84
N LEU A 116 -16.56 -7.09 13.61
CA LEU A 116 -17.28 -7.42 12.39
C LEU A 116 -17.58 -8.93 12.32
N LYS A 117 -18.83 -9.28 12.06
CA LYS A 117 -19.26 -10.65 11.73
C LYS A 117 -19.56 -10.71 10.23
N LEU A 118 -18.82 -11.53 9.48
CA LEU A 118 -19.10 -11.75 8.05
C LEU A 118 -20.32 -12.66 7.90
N ILE A 119 -21.46 -12.10 7.50
CA ILE A 119 -22.71 -12.85 7.28
C ILE A 119 -22.85 -13.14 5.78
N ALA A 120 -22.13 -14.16 5.31
CA ALA A 120 -22.30 -14.91 4.05
C ALA A 120 -22.51 -14.17 2.71
N ALA A 121 -21.72 -14.53 1.69
CA ALA A 121 -21.99 -14.17 0.29
C ALA A 121 -23.06 -15.13 -0.31
N ARG A 122 -24.24 -14.62 -0.70
CA ARG A 122 -25.24 -15.43 -1.42
C ARG A 122 -25.04 -15.32 -2.93
N SER A 123 -24.96 -16.47 -3.59
CA SER A 123 -25.11 -16.59 -5.04
C SER A 123 -26.56 -16.25 -5.42
N THR A 124 -26.75 -15.22 -6.24
CA THR A 124 -28.04 -14.94 -6.87
C THR A 124 -28.13 -15.70 -8.19
N ARG A 125 -28.62 -16.93 -8.12
CA ARG A 125 -29.35 -17.53 -9.24
C ARG A 125 -30.76 -17.82 -8.77
N SER A 126 -31.68 -16.90 -9.06
CA SER A 126 -33.11 -17.14 -9.01
C SER A 126 -33.53 -17.98 -10.21
N CYS A 127 -34.18 -19.11 -9.92
CA CYS A 127 -35.30 -19.71 -10.65
C CYS A 127 -35.27 -19.74 -12.19
N THR A 128 -35.24 -20.96 -12.75
CA THR A 128 -36.27 -21.44 -13.69
C THR A 128 -36.34 -22.97 -13.55
N MET A 129 -37.30 -23.43 -12.76
CA MET A 129 -37.91 -24.76 -12.92
C MET A 129 -39.24 -24.53 -13.62
N SER A 130 -39.31 -24.90 -14.89
CA SER A 130 -40.48 -25.43 -15.63
C SER A 130 -39.96 -25.85 -17.00
#